data_AF-A9Y2I1-F1
#
_entry.id   AF-A9Y2I1-F1
#
_cell.length_a   1.000
_cell.length_b   1.000
_cell.length_c   1.000
_cell.angle_alpha   90.00
_cell.angle_beta   90.00
_cell.angle_gamma   90.00
#
_symmetry.space_group_name_H-M   'P 1'
#
loop_
_entity.id
_entity.type
_entity.pdbx_description
1 polymer ?
#
loop_
_entity_poly.entity_id
_entity_poly.type
_entity_poly.pdbx_seq_one_letter_code
_entity_poly.pdbx_strand_id
1 'polypeptide(L)'
;YVGQEKLAPMESWSSIALAKDWYPPSRLQNTPSWHYVYSDQWRYEKDFTDYHTVPRHGAPDTTAKGHTMDMQVRAVRQGWLPFYPQFPESPLEVAKQARAAGADTPEKVSAWVAARLRNKELKFSVEDPDAEANWPRVWFIWRGNAIMASAKGHEYFLRHYLGTHDNAVGQELARDSVKEVAWHEHAPQGKMDLIVDLNFRMDTSALYSDIILPAATWYG
;
A
#
# COMPACT_ATOMS: atom_id res chain seq x y z
N TYR A 1 11.49 -22.80 -12.45
CA TYR A 1 10.02 -22.64 -12.53
C TYR A 1 9.56 -22.21 -11.14
N VAL A 2 8.78 -21.14 -11.04
CA VAL A 2 8.24 -20.62 -9.77
C VAL A 2 6.71 -20.80 -9.76
N GLY A 3 5.94 -19.73 -9.96
CA GLY A 3 4.49 -19.79 -10.13
C GLY A 3 4.06 -20.04 -11.57
N GLN A 4 2.76 -19.82 -11.82
CA GLN A 4 2.18 -19.78 -13.16
C GLN A 4 2.01 -18.32 -13.62
N GLU A 5 3.11 -17.56 -13.70
CA GLU A 5 3.07 -16.14 -14.09
C GLU A 5 2.85 -15.91 -15.59
N LYS A 6 3.14 -16.91 -16.43
CA LYS A 6 3.09 -16.76 -17.88
C LYS A 6 1.65 -16.85 -18.40
N LEU A 7 1.00 -15.69 -18.50
CA LEU A 7 -0.26 -15.52 -19.21
C LEU A 7 0.01 -15.25 -20.71
N ALA A 8 -0.23 -16.25 -21.57
CA ALA A 8 0.06 -16.15 -23.01
C ALA A 8 -0.69 -14.99 -23.72
N PRO A 9 -2.01 -14.79 -23.52
CA PRO A 9 -2.75 -13.68 -24.14
C PRO A 9 -2.77 -12.42 -23.26
N MET A 10 -1.58 -11.91 -22.88
CA MET A 10 -1.46 -10.81 -21.91
C MET A 10 -2.18 -9.52 -22.35
N GLU A 11 -2.06 -9.12 -23.61
CA GLU A 11 -2.63 -7.86 -24.11
C GLU A 11 -4.15 -7.84 -24.01
N SER A 12 -4.81 -8.82 -24.62
CA SER A 12 -6.28 -8.92 -24.63
C SER A 12 -6.85 -9.12 -23.23
N TRP A 13 -6.22 -9.97 -22.41
CA TRP A 13 -6.63 -10.14 -21.01
C TRP A 13 -6.49 -8.84 -20.22
N SER A 14 -5.36 -8.13 -20.35
CA SER A 14 -5.12 -6.90 -19.59
C SER A 14 -6.07 -5.78 -19.98
N SER A 15 -6.56 -5.78 -21.23
CA SER A 15 -7.58 -4.83 -21.67
C SER A 15 -8.88 -5.00 -20.87
N ILE A 16 -9.36 -6.23 -20.76
CA ILE A 16 -10.58 -6.57 -20.03
C ILE A 16 -10.38 -6.44 -18.51
N ALA A 17 -9.32 -7.04 -17.97
CA ALA A 17 -9.08 -7.11 -16.53
C ALA A 17 -8.88 -5.73 -15.88
N LEU A 18 -8.37 -4.77 -16.65
CA LEU A 18 -8.07 -3.42 -16.18
C LEU A 18 -9.00 -2.35 -16.78
N ALA A 19 -10.08 -2.77 -17.45
CA ALA A 19 -11.09 -1.93 -18.09
C ALA A 19 -10.51 -0.87 -19.05
N LYS A 20 -9.45 -1.23 -19.80
CA LYS A 20 -8.74 -0.30 -20.69
C LYS A 20 -9.53 0.10 -21.94
N ASP A 21 -10.57 -0.67 -22.25
CA ASP A 21 -11.57 -0.34 -23.26
C ASP A 21 -12.45 0.87 -22.85
N TRP A 22 -12.56 1.15 -21.56
CA TRP A 22 -13.28 2.32 -21.02
C TRP A 22 -12.35 3.44 -20.55
N TYR A 23 -11.29 3.10 -19.82
CA TYR A 23 -10.36 4.05 -19.22
C TYR A 23 -8.91 3.63 -19.43
N PRO A 24 -8.05 4.48 -20.03
CA PRO A 24 -6.68 4.08 -20.36
C PRO A 24 -5.78 3.75 -19.14
N PRO A 25 -5.81 4.50 -18.02
CA PRO A 25 -4.95 4.23 -16.87
C PRO A 25 -5.67 3.43 -15.77
N SER A 26 -4.94 2.49 -15.17
CA SER A 26 -5.43 1.66 -14.06
C SER A 26 -4.49 1.78 -12.86
N ARG A 27 -5.05 1.69 -11.65
CA ARG A 27 -4.29 1.81 -10.40
C ARG A 27 -3.67 0.47 -10.03
N LEU A 28 -2.47 0.21 -10.54
CA LEU A 28 -1.68 -0.96 -10.20
C LEU A 28 -0.77 -0.66 -9.01
N GLN A 29 -0.67 -1.60 -8.07
CA GLN A 29 0.15 -1.46 -6.86
C GLN A 29 1.08 -2.65 -6.68
N ASN A 30 2.32 -2.37 -6.26
CA ASN A 30 3.23 -3.42 -5.84
C ASN A 30 2.91 -3.85 -4.40
N THR A 31 2.29 -5.03 -4.29
CA THR A 31 1.76 -5.58 -3.04
C THR A 31 2.78 -5.73 -1.90
N PRO A 32 4.08 -6.08 -2.13
CA PRO A 32 5.04 -6.20 -1.03
C PRO A 32 5.23 -4.90 -0.24
N SER A 33 5.48 -3.78 -0.94
CA SER A 33 5.59 -2.46 -0.29
C SER A 33 4.27 -2.07 0.36
N TRP A 34 3.14 -2.34 -0.30
CA TRP A 34 1.84 -1.97 0.21
C TRP A 34 1.51 -2.67 1.54
N HIS A 35 1.77 -3.98 1.63
CA HIS A 35 1.58 -4.72 2.88
C HIS A 35 2.60 -4.32 3.93
N TYR A 36 3.86 -4.16 3.57
CA TYR A 36 4.89 -3.70 4.50
C TYR A 36 4.52 -2.36 5.17
N VAL A 37 3.97 -1.41 4.41
CA VAL A 37 3.51 -0.13 4.93
C VAL A 37 2.24 -0.27 5.77
N TYR A 38 1.15 -0.83 5.22
CA TYR A 38 -0.14 -0.77 5.90
C TYR A 38 -0.34 -1.84 6.98
N SER A 39 0.43 -2.92 6.99
CA SER A 39 0.47 -3.84 8.15
C SER A 39 1.49 -3.41 9.21
N ASP A 40 2.05 -2.20 9.08
CA ASP A 40 2.98 -1.59 10.05
C ASP A 40 4.23 -2.40 10.38
N GLN A 41 4.59 -3.35 9.51
CA GLN A 41 5.81 -4.13 9.66
C GLN A 41 7.07 -3.25 9.71
N TRP A 42 7.02 -2.10 9.02
CA TRP A 42 8.07 -1.09 9.04
C TRP A 42 8.40 -0.56 10.45
N ARG A 43 7.45 -0.63 11.40
CA ARG A 43 7.67 -0.14 12.76
C ARG A 43 8.61 -1.04 13.58
N TYR A 44 8.75 -2.30 13.17
CA TYR A 44 9.48 -3.35 13.91
C TYR A 44 10.86 -3.65 13.35
N GLU A 45 11.33 -2.87 12.37
CA GLU A 45 12.69 -2.95 11.84
C GLU A 45 13.54 -1.74 12.25
N LYS A 46 14.85 -1.84 12.03
CA LYS A 46 15.83 -0.80 12.31
C LYS A 46 16.37 -0.22 11.00
N ASP A 47 17.23 0.79 11.11
CA ASP A 47 18.05 1.26 9.99
C ASP A 47 18.77 0.07 9.32
N PHE A 48 18.60 -0.07 8.01
CA PHE A 48 19.18 -1.19 7.29
C PHE A 48 20.71 -1.12 7.22
N THR A 49 21.30 0.03 7.55
CA THR A 49 22.74 0.21 7.74
C THR A 49 23.27 -0.61 8.92
N ASP A 50 22.43 -0.92 9.91
CA ASP A 50 22.85 -1.67 11.10
C ASP A 50 23.13 -3.15 10.80
N TYR A 51 22.47 -3.72 9.79
CA TYR A 51 22.51 -5.16 9.51
C TYR A 51 22.84 -5.54 8.06
N HIS A 52 22.94 -4.60 7.14
CA HIS A 52 23.44 -4.85 5.79
C HIS A 52 24.88 -4.38 5.59
N THR A 53 25.58 -5.03 4.65
CA THR A 53 26.94 -4.69 4.24
C THR A 53 26.92 -3.48 3.30
N VAL A 54 26.42 -2.34 3.77
CA VAL A 54 26.43 -1.07 3.02
C VAL A 54 27.72 -0.29 3.30
N PRO A 55 28.19 0.56 2.34
CA PRO A 55 29.38 1.38 2.55
C PRO A 55 29.20 2.36 3.73
N ARG A 56 29.98 2.16 4.81
CA ARG A 56 29.92 3.00 6.03
C ARG A 56 30.36 4.45 5.83
N HIS A 57 31.14 4.71 4.78
CA HIS A 57 31.68 6.03 4.44
C HIS A 57 31.18 6.50 3.07
N GLY A 58 29.88 6.34 2.81
CA GLY A 58 29.24 6.86 1.60
C GLY A 58 29.08 8.39 1.62
N ALA A 59 28.82 8.95 0.45
CA ALA A 59 28.51 10.38 0.32
C ALA A 59 27.29 10.77 1.19
N PRO A 60 27.19 12.01 1.68
CA PRO A 60 26.07 12.44 2.53
C PRO A 60 24.67 12.23 1.91
N ASP A 61 24.59 12.22 0.59
CA ASP A 61 23.38 12.04 -0.23
C ASP A 61 23.15 10.59 -0.71
N THR A 62 23.97 9.63 -0.28
CA THR A 62 23.80 8.22 -0.66
C THR A 62 22.45 7.64 -0.22
N THR A 63 21.87 6.81 -1.07
CA THR A 63 20.66 6.00 -0.77
C THR A 63 21.01 4.69 -0.04
N ALA A 64 22.28 4.32 0.04
CA ALA A 64 22.75 3.10 0.72
C ALA A 64 22.83 3.28 2.25
N LYS A 65 21.88 3.98 2.86
CA LYS A 65 21.72 4.16 4.31
C LYS A 65 20.28 4.54 4.68
N GLY A 66 19.90 4.32 5.93
CA GLY A 66 18.62 4.77 6.48
C GLY A 66 17.62 3.63 6.69
N HIS A 67 16.35 3.99 6.76
CA HIS A 67 15.27 3.03 6.96
C HIS A 67 14.60 2.64 5.64
N THR A 68 14.10 1.40 5.51
CA THR A 68 13.43 0.95 4.27
C THR A 68 12.19 1.79 3.99
N MET A 69 11.43 2.12 5.04
CA MET A 69 10.30 3.05 4.96
C MET A 69 10.65 4.42 4.36
N ASP A 70 11.80 5.00 4.72
CA ASP A 70 12.24 6.29 4.15
C ASP A 70 12.53 6.15 2.64
N MET A 71 13.14 5.04 2.22
CA MET A 71 13.34 4.74 0.81
C MET A 71 12.01 4.55 0.07
N GLN A 72 11.02 3.91 0.70
CA GLN A 72 9.68 3.76 0.14
C GLN A 72 9.03 5.13 -0.10
N VAL A 73 9.06 6.05 0.88
CA VAL A 73 8.52 7.41 0.70
C VAL A 73 9.22 8.15 -0.45
N ARG A 74 10.56 8.07 -0.51
CA ARG A 74 11.33 8.69 -1.60
C ARG A 74 11.00 8.11 -2.97
N ALA A 75 10.89 6.78 -3.07
CA ALA A 75 10.55 6.10 -4.31
C ALA A 75 9.17 6.53 -4.83
N VAL A 76 8.19 6.68 -3.94
CA VAL A 76 6.85 7.17 -4.31
C VAL A 76 6.90 8.63 -4.77
N ARG A 77 7.57 9.52 -4.01
CA ARG A 77 7.70 10.95 -4.37
C ARG A 77 8.39 11.16 -5.72
N GLN A 78 9.33 10.28 -6.08
CA GLN A 78 10.07 10.35 -7.35
C GLN A 78 9.39 9.59 -8.50
N GLY A 79 8.22 8.97 -8.26
CA GLY A 79 7.49 8.21 -9.26
C GLY A 79 8.12 6.88 -9.65
N TRP A 80 9.04 6.35 -8.83
CA TRP A 80 9.66 5.05 -9.05
C TRP A 80 8.73 3.89 -8.70
N LEU A 81 7.87 4.08 -7.69
CA LEU A 81 6.90 3.09 -7.25
C LEU A 81 5.50 3.73 -7.15
N PRO A 82 4.44 2.99 -7.53
CA PRO A 82 3.07 3.42 -7.23
C PRO A 82 2.77 3.33 -5.73
N PHE A 83 1.76 4.06 -5.29
CA PHE A 83 1.24 3.95 -3.93
C PHE A 83 -0.23 4.37 -3.84
N TYR A 84 -1.02 3.62 -3.06
CA TYR A 84 -2.46 3.86 -2.88
C TYR A 84 -2.91 3.57 -1.45
N PRO A 85 -3.79 4.39 -0.84
CA PRO A 85 -4.22 5.72 -1.28
C PRO A 85 -3.07 6.66 -1.69
N GLN A 86 -3.32 7.55 -2.65
CA GLN A 86 -2.29 8.45 -3.19
C GLN A 86 -2.11 9.67 -2.27
N PHE A 87 -3.24 10.25 -1.86
CA PHE A 87 -3.31 11.43 -1.00
C PHE A 87 -4.32 11.18 0.12
N PRO A 88 -4.19 11.86 1.27
CA PRO A 88 -5.21 11.85 2.33
C PRO A 88 -6.54 12.42 1.86
N GLU A 89 -6.50 13.39 0.93
CA GLU A 89 -7.69 13.91 0.26
C GLU A 89 -8.14 12.97 -0.86
N SER A 90 -9.45 12.80 -0.99
CA SER A 90 -10.03 12.07 -2.12
C SER A 90 -9.52 12.66 -3.46
N PRO A 91 -8.92 11.86 -4.36
CA PRO A 91 -8.46 12.36 -5.66
C PRO A 91 -9.58 12.97 -6.52
N LEU A 92 -10.84 12.58 -6.28
CA LEU A 92 -12.01 13.17 -6.93
C LEU A 92 -12.26 14.61 -6.44
N GLU A 93 -12.09 14.86 -5.15
CA GLU A 93 -12.22 16.19 -4.56
C GLU A 93 -11.04 17.08 -4.94
N VAL A 94 -9.82 16.54 -4.96
CA VAL A 94 -8.62 17.24 -5.46
C VAL A 94 -8.85 17.74 -6.89
N ALA A 95 -9.42 16.89 -7.77
CA ALA A 95 -9.74 17.29 -9.14
C ALA A 95 -10.83 18.38 -9.21
N LYS A 96 -11.85 18.33 -8.34
CA LYS A 96 -12.89 19.36 -8.25
C LYS A 96 -12.31 20.70 -7.77
N GLN A 97 -11.47 20.69 -6.75
CA GLN A 97 -10.80 21.89 -6.23
C GLN A 97 -9.90 22.53 -7.30
N ALA A 98 -9.13 21.72 -8.05
CA ALA A 98 -8.30 22.22 -9.14
C ALA A 98 -9.13 22.95 -10.20
N ARG A 99 -10.26 22.35 -10.63
CA ARG A 99 -11.19 22.97 -11.58
C ARG A 99 -11.80 24.25 -11.04
N ALA A 100 -12.22 24.27 -9.77
CA ALA A 100 -12.72 25.48 -9.11
C ALA A 100 -11.67 26.60 -9.04
N ALA A 101 -10.37 26.25 -9.02
CA ALA A 101 -9.24 27.18 -9.10
C ALA A 101 -8.84 27.58 -10.54
N GLY A 102 -9.64 27.21 -11.56
CA GLY A 102 -9.40 27.56 -12.97
C GLY A 102 -8.51 26.58 -13.74
N ALA A 103 -8.24 25.39 -13.19
CA ALA A 103 -7.53 24.33 -13.89
C ALA A 103 -8.47 23.48 -14.75
N ASP A 104 -8.87 24.00 -15.91
CA ASP A 104 -9.90 23.38 -16.75
C ASP A 104 -9.41 22.26 -17.69
N THR A 105 -8.09 22.04 -17.78
CA THR A 105 -7.50 20.97 -18.62
C THR A 105 -6.73 19.97 -17.77
N PRO A 106 -6.56 18.70 -18.22
CA PRO A 106 -5.77 17.70 -17.48
C PRO A 106 -4.36 18.15 -17.11
N GLU A 107 -3.70 18.89 -18.01
CA GLU A 107 -2.34 19.43 -17.80
C GLU A 107 -2.35 20.50 -16.70
N LYS A 108 -3.36 21.38 -16.70
CA LYS A 108 -3.51 22.39 -15.63
C LYS A 108 -3.84 21.73 -14.29
N VAL A 109 -4.68 20.70 -14.27
CA VAL A 109 -4.98 19.94 -13.04
C VAL A 109 -3.70 19.30 -12.52
N SER A 110 -2.91 18.67 -13.39
CA SER A 110 -1.64 18.03 -13.03
C SER A 110 -0.63 19.06 -12.50
N ALA A 111 -0.52 20.22 -13.14
CA ALA A 111 0.34 21.32 -12.70
C ALA A 111 -0.10 21.90 -11.34
N TRP A 112 -1.41 22.01 -11.11
CA TRP A 112 -1.98 22.47 -9.84
C TRP A 112 -1.70 21.48 -8.70
N VAL A 113 -1.92 20.18 -8.92
CA VAL A 113 -1.58 19.12 -7.96
C VAL A 113 -0.07 19.11 -7.68
N ALA A 114 0.76 19.20 -8.71
CA ALA A 114 2.22 19.27 -8.54
C ALA A 114 2.66 20.51 -7.75
N ALA A 115 1.99 21.67 -7.93
CA ALA A 115 2.25 22.87 -7.15
C ALA A 115 1.90 22.66 -5.67
N ARG A 116 0.74 22.06 -5.37
CA ARG A 116 0.32 21.72 -4.01
C ARG A 116 1.24 20.70 -3.32
N LEU A 117 1.79 19.75 -4.07
CA LEU A 117 2.78 18.81 -3.54
C LEU A 117 4.10 19.54 -3.23
N ARG A 118 4.56 20.43 -4.11
CA ARG A 118 5.81 21.20 -3.90
C ARG A 118 5.74 22.16 -2.72
N ASN A 119 4.61 22.84 -2.53
CA ASN A 119 4.42 23.78 -1.42
C ASN A 119 3.92 23.10 -0.12
N LYS A 120 3.73 21.77 -0.14
CA LYS A 120 3.29 20.92 0.98
C LYS A 120 1.84 21.15 1.44
N GLU A 121 1.01 21.80 0.63
CA GLU A 121 -0.45 21.90 0.84
C GLU A 121 -1.17 20.58 0.54
N LEU A 122 -0.56 19.70 -0.25
CA LEU A 122 -0.95 18.31 -0.43
C LEU A 122 0.26 17.44 -0.10
N LYS A 123 0.02 16.28 0.51
CA LYS A 123 1.06 15.29 0.84
C LYS A 123 0.70 13.94 0.26
N PHE A 124 1.69 13.10 0.02
CA PHE A 124 1.43 11.70 -0.31
C PHE A 124 1.01 10.93 0.94
N SER A 125 0.05 10.01 0.81
CA SER A 125 -0.42 9.18 1.92
C SER A 125 0.69 8.31 2.54
N VAL A 126 1.69 7.93 1.75
CA VAL A 126 2.86 7.17 2.23
C VAL A 126 3.68 7.92 3.29
N GLU A 127 3.54 9.25 3.36
CA GLU A 127 4.25 10.08 4.35
C GLU A 127 3.60 10.00 5.74
N ASP A 128 2.36 9.54 5.83
CA ASP A 128 1.63 9.36 7.09
C ASP A 128 0.63 8.19 6.97
N PRO A 129 1.11 6.95 6.77
CA PRO A 129 0.24 5.80 6.51
C PRO A 129 -0.58 5.38 7.73
N ASP A 130 -0.24 5.90 8.91
CA ASP A 130 -0.92 5.64 10.18
C ASP A 130 -2.07 6.60 10.46
N ALA A 131 -2.14 7.76 9.79
CA ALA A 131 -3.32 8.61 9.84
C ALA A 131 -4.53 7.91 9.19
N GLU A 132 -5.67 7.96 9.88
CA GLU A 132 -6.92 7.30 9.48
C GLU A 132 -7.38 7.61 8.05
N ALA A 133 -7.14 8.84 7.60
CA ALA A 133 -7.48 9.29 6.25
C ALA A 133 -6.71 8.55 5.14
N ASN A 134 -5.59 7.90 5.48
CA ASN A 134 -4.72 7.19 4.56
C ASN A 134 -4.93 5.67 4.57
N TRP A 135 -5.79 5.14 5.44
CA TRP A 135 -5.97 3.69 5.55
C TRP A 135 -6.73 3.11 4.35
N PRO A 136 -6.30 1.95 3.84
CA PRO A 136 -7.14 1.17 2.96
C PRO A 136 -8.30 0.58 3.76
N ARG A 137 -9.53 0.94 3.40
CA ARG A 137 -10.72 0.57 4.17
C ARG A 137 -11.39 -0.71 3.72
N VAL A 138 -11.29 -1.05 2.44
CA VAL A 138 -12.00 -2.20 1.86
C VAL A 138 -11.02 -3.10 1.14
N TRP A 139 -11.06 -4.39 1.46
CA TRP A 139 -10.23 -5.40 0.82
C TRP A 139 -11.07 -6.56 0.27
N PHE A 140 -11.02 -6.73 -1.05
CA PHE A 140 -11.56 -7.91 -1.73
C PHE A 140 -10.46 -8.96 -1.90
N ILE A 141 -10.75 -10.17 -1.45
CA ILE A 141 -9.91 -11.35 -1.61
C ILE A 141 -10.67 -12.34 -2.48
N TRP A 142 -10.09 -12.74 -3.61
CA TRP A 142 -10.65 -13.78 -4.46
C TRP A 142 -9.53 -14.60 -5.08
N ARG A 143 -9.77 -15.90 -5.27
CA ARG A 143 -8.81 -16.84 -5.87
C ARG A 143 -7.44 -16.86 -5.16
N GLY A 144 -7.41 -16.56 -3.86
CA GLY A 144 -6.19 -16.59 -3.04
C GLY A 144 -6.52 -16.67 -1.55
N ASN A 145 -5.59 -17.22 -0.76
CA ASN A 145 -5.65 -17.22 0.70
C ASN A 145 -4.67 -16.18 1.24
N ALA A 146 -5.02 -14.90 1.10
CA ALA A 146 -4.07 -13.80 1.27
C ALA A 146 -3.58 -13.63 2.71
N ILE A 147 -4.47 -13.83 3.69
CA ILE A 147 -4.21 -13.53 5.12
C ILE A 147 -3.25 -14.55 5.75
N MET A 148 -3.20 -15.78 5.26
CA MET A 148 -2.35 -16.84 5.84
C MET A 148 -1.26 -17.34 4.89
N ALA A 149 -1.58 -17.57 3.61
CA ALA A 149 -0.63 -18.27 2.73
C ALA A 149 0.44 -17.35 2.15
N SER A 150 0.06 -16.13 1.75
CA SER A 150 1.00 -15.16 1.16
C SER A 150 1.44 -14.05 2.11
N ALA A 151 0.76 -13.88 3.24
CA ALA A 151 1.10 -12.87 4.23
C ALA A 151 2.41 -13.23 4.95
N LYS A 152 3.51 -12.59 4.55
CA LYS A 152 4.72 -12.55 5.37
C LYS A 152 4.46 -11.57 6.51
N GLY A 153 4.56 -12.04 7.76
CA GLY A 153 4.18 -11.27 8.93
C GLY A 153 2.69 -11.40 9.31
N HIS A 154 2.17 -12.63 9.34
CA HIS A 154 0.75 -12.92 9.65
C HIS A 154 0.23 -12.20 10.90
N GLU A 155 0.98 -12.24 12.00
CA GLU A 155 0.57 -11.57 13.25
C GLU A 155 0.39 -10.06 13.09
N TYR A 156 1.17 -9.41 12.22
CA TYR A 156 1.02 -7.99 11.93
C TYR A 156 -0.24 -7.71 11.09
N PHE A 157 -0.68 -8.65 10.26
CA PHE A 157 -1.97 -8.55 9.58
C PHE A 157 -3.12 -8.66 10.60
N LEU A 158 -3.05 -9.62 11.52
CA LEU A 158 -4.05 -9.76 12.59
C LEU A 158 -4.15 -8.47 13.42
N ARG A 159 -3.00 -7.92 13.85
CA ARG A 159 -2.92 -6.69 14.65
C ARG A 159 -3.37 -5.45 13.89
N HIS A 160 -2.77 -5.16 12.74
CA HIS A 160 -2.90 -3.85 12.09
C HIS A 160 -4.01 -3.81 11.03
N TYR A 161 -4.29 -4.91 10.33
CA TYR A 161 -5.41 -4.94 9.38
C TYR A 161 -6.73 -5.30 10.05
N LEU A 162 -6.75 -6.42 10.78
CA LEU A 162 -7.99 -6.97 11.34
C LEU A 162 -8.33 -6.38 12.70
N GLY A 163 -7.34 -5.93 13.47
CA GLY A 163 -7.55 -5.46 14.83
C GLY A 163 -7.97 -6.58 15.78
N THR A 164 -7.53 -7.82 15.50
CA THR A 164 -7.86 -9.00 16.31
C THR A 164 -6.72 -9.37 17.25
N HIS A 165 -6.94 -10.38 18.10
CA HIS A 165 -5.86 -10.96 18.88
C HIS A 165 -4.71 -11.42 17.97
N ASP A 166 -3.49 -11.18 18.43
CA ASP A 166 -2.24 -11.55 17.79
C ASP A 166 -1.22 -12.02 18.84
N ASN A 167 -0.16 -12.67 18.38
CA ASN A 167 0.95 -13.18 19.20
C ASN A 167 2.30 -12.52 18.86
N ALA A 168 2.31 -11.35 18.22
CA ALA A 168 3.55 -10.66 17.88
C ALA A 168 4.25 -10.13 19.14
N VAL A 169 5.46 -10.64 19.40
CA VAL A 169 6.33 -10.22 20.50
C VAL A 169 7.34 -9.13 20.11
N GLY A 170 7.32 -8.70 18.86
CA GLY A 170 8.24 -7.69 18.33
C GLY A 170 8.06 -6.34 19.02
N GLN A 171 9.18 -5.71 19.38
CA GLN A 171 9.19 -4.32 19.86
C GLN A 171 9.26 -3.38 18.67
N GLU A 172 8.64 -2.22 18.79
CA GLU A 172 8.80 -1.15 17.80
C GLU A 172 10.20 -0.53 17.93
N LEU A 173 10.91 -0.44 16.81
CA LEU A 173 12.33 -0.05 16.76
C LEU A 173 12.58 1.14 15.81
N ALA A 174 11.62 1.47 14.96
CA ALA A 174 11.82 2.41 13.86
C ALA A 174 11.83 3.89 14.27
N ARG A 175 11.31 4.25 15.45
CA ARG A 175 11.08 5.64 15.90
C ARG A 175 12.27 6.58 15.65
N ASP A 176 13.46 6.15 16.04
CA ASP A 176 14.67 6.99 15.95
C ASP A 176 15.40 6.82 14.60
N SER A 177 14.94 5.89 13.74
CA SER A 177 15.55 5.57 12.46
C SER A 177 14.83 6.21 11.26
N VAL A 178 13.52 6.44 11.36
CA VAL A 178 12.72 7.02 10.26
C VAL A 178 12.76 8.55 10.24
N LYS A 179 12.69 9.13 9.04
CA LYS A 179 12.80 10.59 8.81
C LYS A 179 11.79 11.14 7.82
N GLU A 180 11.28 10.31 6.92
CA GLU A 180 10.39 10.71 5.83
C GLU A 180 8.91 10.39 6.11
N VAL A 181 8.63 9.55 7.10
CA VAL A 181 7.29 9.13 7.52
C VAL A 181 6.94 9.69 8.90
N ALA A 182 5.68 10.06 9.10
CA ALA A 182 5.15 10.48 10.39
C ALA A 182 5.15 9.32 11.39
N TRP A 183 5.62 9.59 12.61
CA TRP A 183 5.59 8.63 13.71
C TRP A 183 4.42 8.93 14.65
N HIS A 184 3.55 7.94 14.85
CA HIS A 184 2.50 7.97 15.86
C HIS A 184 2.92 7.11 17.05
N GLU A 185 2.70 7.59 18.29
CA GLU A 185 3.13 6.88 19.51
C GLU A 185 2.47 5.50 19.65
N HIS A 186 1.20 5.40 19.25
CA HIS A 186 0.46 4.15 19.22
C HIS A 186 0.22 3.75 17.77
N ALA A 187 0.68 2.58 17.38
CA ALA A 187 0.36 2.03 16.07
C ALA A 187 -1.16 1.79 15.96
N PRO A 188 -1.79 2.20 14.86
CA PRO A 188 -3.18 1.89 14.59
C PRO A 188 -3.43 0.38 14.46
N GLN A 189 -4.62 -0.05 14.85
CA GLN A 189 -5.09 -1.43 14.77
C GLN A 189 -6.44 -1.45 14.05
N GLY A 190 -6.71 -2.50 13.29
CA GLY A 190 -7.99 -2.62 12.56
C GLY A 190 -8.17 -1.60 11.45
N LYS A 191 -7.18 -1.44 10.56
CA LYS A 191 -7.23 -0.47 9.45
C LYS A 191 -8.32 -0.79 8.41
N MET A 192 -8.73 -2.05 8.30
CA MET A 192 -9.75 -2.49 7.35
C MET A 192 -11.14 -2.35 7.98
N ASP A 193 -12.03 -1.63 7.31
CA ASP A 193 -13.43 -1.51 7.71
C ASP A 193 -14.28 -2.67 7.16
N LEU A 194 -13.86 -3.27 6.03
CA LEU A 194 -14.58 -4.37 5.38
C LEU A 194 -13.64 -5.29 4.60
N ILE A 195 -13.72 -6.58 4.89
CA ILE A 195 -13.04 -7.65 4.16
C ILE A 195 -14.07 -8.60 3.55
N VAL A 196 -13.97 -8.77 2.24
CA VAL A 196 -14.86 -9.64 1.46
C VAL A 196 -14.04 -10.74 0.81
N ASP A 197 -14.35 -12.00 1.14
CA ASP A 197 -13.70 -13.17 0.56
C ASP A 197 -14.63 -13.93 -0.38
N LEU A 198 -14.14 -14.23 -1.58
CA LEU A 198 -14.84 -15.00 -2.60
C LEU A 198 -14.16 -16.35 -2.77
N ASN A 199 -14.81 -17.41 -2.30
CA ASN A 199 -14.22 -18.74 -2.23
C ASN A 199 -15.26 -19.85 -2.38
N PHE A 200 -14.81 -21.02 -2.84
CA PHE A 200 -15.64 -22.23 -2.90
C PHE A 200 -15.45 -23.12 -1.65
N ARG A 201 -14.50 -22.78 -0.78
CA ARG A 201 -14.23 -23.47 0.49
C ARG A 201 -13.95 -22.46 1.59
N MET A 202 -14.24 -22.84 2.83
CA MET A 202 -13.88 -22.06 4.02
C MET A 202 -12.37 -22.17 4.29
N ASP A 203 -11.59 -21.25 3.75
CA ASP A 203 -10.18 -21.12 4.07
C ASP A 203 -9.92 -20.10 5.19
N THR A 204 -8.66 -19.89 5.54
CA THR A 204 -8.31 -18.96 6.63
C THR A 204 -8.68 -17.52 6.30
N SER A 205 -8.55 -17.09 5.04
CA SER A 205 -8.94 -15.73 4.68
C SER A 205 -10.45 -15.56 4.85
N ALA A 206 -11.24 -16.54 4.43
CA ALA A 206 -12.69 -16.57 4.69
C ALA A 206 -13.02 -16.51 6.20
N LEU A 207 -12.31 -17.26 7.05
CA LEU A 207 -12.54 -17.27 8.51
C LEU A 207 -12.30 -15.91 9.18
N TYR A 208 -11.43 -15.07 8.60
CA TYR A 208 -11.12 -13.72 9.09
C TYR A 208 -11.82 -12.61 8.29
N SER A 209 -12.76 -12.95 7.41
CA SER A 209 -13.50 -11.98 6.59
C SER A 209 -14.87 -11.65 7.17
N ASP A 210 -15.34 -10.44 6.93
CA ASP A 210 -16.67 -9.97 7.37
C ASP A 210 -17.79 -10.55 6.49
N ILE A 211 -17.52 -10.70 5.19
CA ILE A 211 -18.45 -11.24 4.21
C ILE A 211 -17.76 -12.35 3.42
N ILE A 212 -18.43 -13.50 3.32
CA ILE A 212 -17.99 -14.63 2.51
C ILE A 212 -19.01 -14.85 1.40
N LEU A 213 -18.55 -14.81 0.15
CA LEU A 213 -19.38 -15.06 -1.02
C LEU A 213 -19.02 -16.41 -1.64
N PRO A 214 -19.98 -17.36 -1.76
CA PRO A 214 -19.71 -18.66 -2.35
C PRO A 214 -19.41 -18.53 -3.84
N ALA A 215 -18.21 -18.97 -4.25
CA ALA A 215 -17.80 -19.00 -5.65
C ALA A 215 -18.03 -20.38 -6.28
N ALA A 216 -18.28 -20.41 -7.60
CA ALA A 216 -18.33 -21.65 -8.36
C ALA A 216 -16.96 -22.37 -8.34
N THR A 217 -16.99 -23.69 -8.37
CA THR A 217 -15.76 -24.49 -8.57
C THR A 217 -15.32 -24.45 -10.03
N TRP A 218 -14.12 -24.96 -10.33
CA TRP A 218 -13.61 -25.07 -11.70
C TRP A 218 -14.44 -25.99 -12.62
N TYR A 219 -15.34 -26.80 -12.05
CA TYR A 219 -16.21 -27.74 -12.77
C TYR A 219 -17.67 -27.25 -12.86
N GLY A 220 -17.95 -26.04 -12.37
CA GLY A 220 -19.28 -25.44 -12.31
C GLY A 220 -19.68 -24.66 -13.56
#